data_AF-A0A7I9WQ29-F1
#
_entry.id   AF-A0A7I9WQ29-F1
#
_cell.length_a   1.000
_cell.length_b   1.000
_cell.length_c   1.000
_cell.angle_alpha   90.00
_cell.angle_beta   90.00
_cell.angle_gamma   90.00
#
_symmetry.space_group_name_H-M   'P 1'
#
loop_
_entity.id
_entity.type
_entity.pdbx_description
1 polymer ?
#
loop_
_entity_poly.entity_id
_entity_poly.type
_entity_poly.pdbx_seq_one_letter_code
_entity_poly.pdbx_strand_id
1 'polypeptide(L)' 'MGTRRGMSEWEVIAARAHNPGDAADGAEEQLLVRGSEAEARRVFADTVAEAAEAHYDYVRLRDGQRVVQAWPQSTGWTS' A
#
# COMPACT_ATOMS: atom_id res chain seq x y z
N MET A 1 22.53 8.81 -22.58
CA MET A 1 21.26 8.84 -21.82
C MET A 1 20.74 7.41 -21.76
N GLY A 2 20.95 6.73 -20.62
CA GLY A 2 20.61 5.32 -20.48
C GLY A 2 19.10 5.13 -20.36
N THR A 3 18.50 4.50 -21.37
CA THR A 3 17.19 3.89 -21.30
C THR A 3 17.24 2.76 -20.27
N ARG A 4 16.86 3.05 -19.02
CA ARG A 4 16.57 1.99 -18.05
C ARG A 4 15.35 1.23 -18.57
N ARG A 5 15.58 0.04 -19.13
CA ARG A 5 14.52 -0.93 -19.39
C ARG A 5 13.66 -1.05 -18.14
N GLY A 6 12.35 -1.07 -18.35
CA GLY A 6 11.33 -1.14 -17.31
C GLY A 6 11.48 -2.37 -16.43
N MET A 7 12.29 -2.24 -15.39
CA MET A 7 12.08 -2.96 -14.15
C MET A 7 10.95 -2.21 -13.48
N SER A 8 9.73 -2.71 -13.62
CA SER A 8 8.60 -2.13 -12.92
C SER A 8 8.93 -2.14 -11.43
N GLU A 9 9.10 -0.95 -10.84
CA GLU A 9 9.47 -0.82 -9.42
C GLU A 9 8.22 -1.08 -8.61
N TRP A 10 8.26 -2.13 -7.79
CA TRP A 10 7.14 -2.47 -6.93
C TRP A 10 7.23 -1.68 -5.65
N GLU A 11 6.13 -1.05 -5.27
CA GLU A 11 6.05 -0.14 -4.13
C GLU A 11 4.92 -0.58 -3.20
N VAL A 12 5.17 -0.59 -1.90
CA VAL A 12 4.13 -0.77 -0.88
C VAL A 12 3.92 0.55 -0.15
N ILE A 13 2.70 1.05 -0.21
CA ILE A 13 2.28 2.26 0.48
C ILE A 13 1.29 1.85 1.56
N ALA A 14 1.52 2.30 2.78
CA ALA A 14 0.59 2.12 3.88
C ALA A 14 0.14 3.49 4.38
N ALA A 15 -1.15 3.63 4.61
CA ALA A 15 -1.74 4.85 5.12
C ALA A 15 -2.23 4.61 6.54
N ARG A 16 -1.71 5.41 7.45
CA ARG A 16 -2.11 5.39 8.85
C ARG A 16 -2.93 6.64 9.16
N ALA A 17 -4.07 6.47 9.81
CA ALA A 17 -4.86 7.58 10.31
C ALA A 17 -4.01 8.40 11.29
N HIS A 18 -3.81 9.69 11.02
CA HIS A 18 -3.22 10.59 12.02
C HIS A 18 -4.11 10.67 13.26
N ASN A 19 -5.42 10.62 13.06
CA ASN A 19 -6.43 10.66 14.09
C ASN A 19 -7.57 9.68 13.74
N PRO A 20 -7.67 8.51 14.39
CA PRO A 20 -8.68 7.51 14.06
C PRO A 20 -10.13 7.98 14.35
N GLY A 21 -10.29 9.12 15.03
CA GLY A 21 -11.59 9.74 15.32
C GLY A 21 -12.03 10.82 14.31
N ASP A 22 -11.17 11.25 13.39
CA ASP A 22 -11.47 12.32 12.45
C ASP A 22 -10.95 12.00 11.04
N ALA A 23 -11.87 11.59 10.16
CA ALA A 23 -11.55 11.27 8.76
C ALA A 23 -11.11 12.50 7.94
N ALA A 24 -11.27 13.72 8.45
CA ALA A 24 -10.86 14.95 7.78
C ALA A 24 -9.38 15.32 8.03
N ASP A 25 -8.74 14.76 9.05
CA ASP A 25 -7.31 14.97 9.34
C ASP A 25 -6.39 14.34 8.27
N GLY A 26 -6.94 13.44 7.45
CA GLY A 26 -6.20 12.73 6.42
C GLY A 26 -5.34 11.59 6.97
N ALA A 27 -4.86 10.74 6.06
CA ALA A 27 -3.99 9.63 6.38
C ALA A 27 -2.57 9.93 5.91
N GLU A 28 -1.58 9.63 6.74
CA GLU A 28 -0.18 9.74 6.36
C GLU A 28 0.20 8.55 5.48
N GLU A 29 0.37 8.79 4.17
CA GLU A 29 0.87 7.77 3.23
C GLU A 29 2.38 7.59 3.40
N GLN A 30 2.79 6.42 3.88
CA GLN A 30 4.18 6.03 4.02
C GLN A 30 4.56 4.97 2.99
N LEU A 31 5.63 5.22 2.23
CA LEU A 31 6.27 4.21 1.38
C LEU A 31 7.11 3.28 2.25
N LEU A 32 6.68 2.02 2.38
CA LEU A 32 7.35 1.02 3.22
C LEU A 32 8.50 0.32 2.49
N VAL A 33 8.30 -0.01 1.22
CA VAL A 33 9.34 -0.64 0.40
C VAL A 33 9.21 -0.23 -1.06
N ARG A 34 10.36 -0.17 -1.74
CA ARG A 34 10.47 0.02 -3.18
C ARG A 34 11.53 -0.93 -3.72
N GLY A 35 11.15 -1.85 -4.59
CA GLY A 35 12.06 -2.86 -5.08
C GLY A 35 11.41 -3.90 -5.98
N SER A 36 11.73 -5.17 -5.73
CA SER A 36 11.23 -6.31 -6.51
C SER A 36 9.81 -6.70 -6.11
N GLU A 37 9.06 -7.30 -7.03
CA GLU A 37 7.71 -7.83 -6.76
C GLU A 37 7.68 -8.77 -5.56
N ALA A 38 8.64 -9.69 -5.48
CA ALA A 38 8.68 -10.69 -4.42
C ALA A 38 8.86 -10.06 -3.03
N GLU A 39 9.69 -9.03 -2.93
CA GLU A 39 9.91 -8.27 -1.71
C GLU A 39 8.67 -7.44 -1.36
N ALA A 40 8.15 -6.69 -2.33
CA ALA A 40 6.95 -5.86 -2.13
C ALA A 40 5.73 -6.70 -1.74
N ARG A 41 5.53 -7.89 -2.30
CA ARG A 41 4.45 -8.82 -1.90
C ARG A 41 4.61 -9.33 -0.48
N ARG A 42 5.84 -9.62 -0.05
CA ARG A 42 6.12 -10.05 1.34
C ARG A 42 5.81 -8.93 2.32
N VAL A 43 6.33 -7.72 2.06
CA VAL A 43 6.06 -6.55 2.88
C VAL A 43 4.57 -6.23 2.90
N PHE A 44 3.88 -6.27 1.75
CA PHE A 44 2.44 -6.06 1.71
C PHE A 44 1.67 -7.05 2.60
N ALA A 45 1.98 -8.35 2.55
CA ALA A 45 1.31 -9.34 3.39
C ALA A 45 1.58 -9.13 4.89
N ASP A 46 2.82 -8.78 5.24
CA ASP A 46 3.24 -8.49 6.61
C ASP A 46 2.55 -7.22 7.13
N THR A 47 2.58 -6.14 6.36
CA THR A 47 1.89 -4.88 6.67
C THR A 47 0.39 -5.06 6.76
N VAL A 48 -0.24 -5.91 5.94
CA VAL A 48 -1.68 -6.19 6.06
C VAL A 48 -2.01 -6.87 7.39
N ALA A 49 -1.15 -7.78 7.86
CA ALA A 49 -1.32 -8.40 9.17
C ALA A 49 -1.18 -7.37 10.30
N GLU A 50 -0.20 -6.47 10.21
CA GLU A 50 -0.04 -5.37 11.16
C GLU A 50 -1.20 -4.36 11.08
N ALA A 51 -1.64 -4.03 9.86
CA ALA A 51 -2.69 -3.06 9.57
C ALA A 51 -4.02 -3.42 10.21
N ALA A 52 -4.33 -4.72 10.26
CA ALA A 52 -5.52 -5.25 10.92
C ALA A 52 -5.53 -4.97 12.43
N GLU A 53 -4.35 -4.97 13.07
CA GLU A 53 -4.18 -4.76 14.52
C GLU A 53 -3.90 -3.30 14.88
N ALA A 54 -3.24 -2.54 13.99
CA ALA A 54 -2.70 -1.21 14.26
C ALA A 54 -3.54 -0.05 13.69
N HIS A 55 -4.78 -0.32 13.26
CA HIS A 55 -5.73 0.67 12.74
C HIS A 55 -5.21 1.47 11.54
N TYR A 56 -4.59 0.79 10.58
CA TYR A 56 -4.26 1.42 9.30
C TYR A 56 -5.55 1.61 8.48
N ASP A 57 -5.64 2.71 7.73
CA ASP A 57 -6.78 2.98 6.86
C ASP A 57 -6.73 2.11 5.60
N TYR A 58 -5.54 2.01 4.99
CA TYR A 58 -5.33 1.18 3.82
C TYR A 58 -3.85 0.82 3.60
N VAL A 59 -3.63 -0.25 2.86
CA VAL A 59 -2.33 -0.66 2.34
C VAL A 59 -2.48 -0.90 0.84
N ARG A 60 -1.55 -0.41 0.02
CA ARG A 60 -1.58 -0.53 -1.45
C ARG A 60 -0.26 -1.08 -1.95
N LEU A 61 -0.34 -2.11 -2.76
CA LEU A 61 0.75 -2.63 -3.57
C LEU A 61 0.65 -2.02 -4.96
N ARG A 62 1.73 -1.41 -5.42
CA ARG A 62 1.85 -0.78 -6.73
C ARG A 62 2.92 -1.46 -7.56
N ASP A 63 2.65 -1.56 -8.84
CA ASP A 63 3.60 -1.88 -9.88
C ASP A 63 3.86 -0.58 -10.68
N GLY A 64 4.86 0.19 -10.25
CA GLY A 64 5.09 1.56 -10.67
C GLY A 64 3.87 2.45 -10.46
N GLN A 65 3.25 2.90 -11.54
CA GLN A 65 2.10 3.80 -11.46
C GLN A 65 0.76 3.08 -11.17
N ARG A 66 0.69 1.75 -11.34
CA ARG A 66 -0.56 0.98 -11.23
C ARG A 66 -0.70 0.34 -9.85
N VAL A 67 -1.82 0.57 -9.16
CA VAL A 67 -2.19 -0.23 -7.98
C VAL A 67 -2.63 -1.61 -8.46
N VAL A 68 -1.92 -2.64 -8.02
CA VAL A 68 -2.21 -4.04 -8.38
C VAL A 68 -3.00 -4.75 -7.30
N GLN A 69 -2.83 -4.35 -6.04
CA GLN A 69 -3.54 -4.91 -4.90
C GLN A 69 -3.72 -3.82 -3.83
N ALA A 70 -4.85 -3.85 -3.13
CA ALA A 70 -5.13 -2.94 -2.03
C ALA A 70 -5.83 -3.69 -0.88
N TRP A 71 -5.58 -3.23 0.33
CA TRP A 71 -6.22 -3.63 1.56
C TRP A 71 -6.80 -2.37 2.26
N PRO A 72 -7.95 -2.42 2.94
CA PRO A 72 -8.88 -3.55 2.93
C PRO A 72 -9.33 -3.84 1.50
N GLN A 73 -9.49 -5.13 1.20
CA GLN A 73 -9.95 -5.56 -0.12
C GLN A 73 -11.26 -4.82 -0.39
N SER A 74 -11.30 -4.02 -1.46
CA SER A 74 -12.53 -3.41 -1.95
C SER A 74 -13.44 -4.54 -2.41
N THR A 75 -14.09 -5.18 -1.45
CA THR A 75 -15.18 -6.09 -1.71
C THR A 75 -16.21 -5.23 -2.41
N GLY A 76 -16.42 -5.46 -3.71
CA GLY A 76 -17.39 -4.75 -4.52
C GLY A 76 -18.85 -4.98 -4.10
N TRP A 77 -19.07 -5.37 -2.85
CA TRP A 77 -20.34 -5.33 -2.14
C TRP A 77 -20.18 -4.25 -1.06
N THR A 78 -20.80 -3.09 -1.24
CA THR A 78 -22.25 -3.00 -1.06
C THR A 78 -22.90 -2.04 -2.05
N SER A 79 -24.06 -2.49 -2.52
CA SER A 79 -25.04 -1.82 -3.36
C SER A 79 -25.79 -0.72 -2.60
#